data_AF-A0A0U0T6T0-F1
#
_entry.id   AF-A0A0U0T6T0-F1
#
_cell.length_a   1.000
_cell.length_b   1.000
_cell.length_c   1.000
_cell.angle_alpha   90.00
_cell.angle_beta   90.00
_cell.angle_gamma   90.00
#
_symmetry.space_group_name_H-M   'P 1'
#
loop_
_entity.id
_entity.type
_entity.pdbx_description
1 polymer ?
#
loop_
_entity_poly.entity_id
_entity_poly.type
_entity_poly.pdbx_seq_one_letter_code
_entity_poly.pdbx_strand_id
1 'polypeptide(L)' 'MLRTPPGAAHYLASAIDRAALPQVVGTIAGDDTILVVAREPTTGAQLAGMFENLR' A
#
# COMPACT_ATOMS: atom_id res chain seq x y z
N MET A 1 -1.02 7.13 -1.56
CA MET A 1 -0.37 7.02 -0.24
C MET A 1 -1.38 6.45 0.73
N LEU A 2 -0.97 5.55 1.62
CA LEU A 2 -1.81 5.02 2.70
C LEU A 2 -1.36 5.63 4.03
N ARG A 3 -2.31 5.88 4.94
CA ARG A 3 -2.04 6.36 6.30
C ARG A 3 -2.40 5.28 7.32
N THR A 4 -1.61 5.20 8.38
CA THR A 4 -1.82 4.29 9.52
C THR A 4 -1.78 5.10 10.81
N PRO A 5 -2.16 4.50 11.96
CA PRO A 5 -1.74 5.03 13.26
C PRO A 5 -0.19 5.15 13.34
N PRO A 6 0.33 5.98 14.26
CA PRO A 6 1.78 6.10 14.48
C PRO A 6 2.44 4.75 14.75
N GLY A 7 3.61 4.54 14.15
CA GLY A 7 4.41 3.30 14.24
C GLY A 7 3.84 2.07 13.51
N ALA A 8 2.66 2.15 12.90
CA ALA A 8 2.00 0.99 12.30
C ALA A 8 2.31 0.77 10.81
N ALA A 9 2.98 1.72 10.14
CA ALA A 9 3.16 1.67 8.68
C ALA A 9 3.98 0.45 8.22
N HIS A 10 5.05 0.11 8.94
CA HIS A 10 5.88 -1.07 8.61
C HIS A 10 5.10 -2.38 8.74
N TYR A 11 4.25 -2.51 9.75
CA TYR A 11 3.43 -3.71 9.96
C TYR A 11 2.45 -3.90 8.79
N LEU A 12 1.72 -2.85 8.42
CA LEU A 12 0.77 -2.91 7.30
C LEU A 12 1.48 -3.12 5.95
N ALA A 13 2.61 -2.44 5.71
CA ALA A 13 3.39 -2.63 4.49
C ALA A 13 3.85 -4.07 4.32
N SER A 14 4.33 -4.71 5.40
CA SER A 14 4.69 -6.13 5.37
C SER A 14 3.51 -7.04 5.01
N ALA A 15 2.30 -6.73 5.48
CA ALA A 15 1.10 -7.48 5.10
C ALA A 15 0.77 -7.30 3.61
N ILE A 16 0.90 -6.08 3.06
CA ILE A 16 0.71 -5.79 1.63
C ILE A 16 1.74 -6.54 0.79
N ASP A 17 3.01 -6.52 1.17
CA ASP A 17 4.08 -7.23 0.44
C ASP A 17 3.84 -8.74 0.40
N ARG A 18 3.41 -9.33 1.53
CA ARG A 18 3.09 -10.76 1.63
C ARG A 18 1.84 -11.16 0.84
N ALA A 19 0.91 -10.23 0.61
CA ALA A 19 -0.26 -10.49 -0.23
C ALA A 19 0.09 -10.62 -1.72
N ALA A 20 1.32 -10.25 -2.12
CA ALA A 20 1.85 -10.42 -3.48
C ALA A 20 0.89 -9.92 -4.58
N LEU A 21 0.25 -8.78 -4.35
CA LEU A 21 -0.75 -8.21 -5.26
C LEU A 21 -0.11 -7.91 -6.63
N PRO A 22 -0.62 -8.47 -7.75
CA PRO A 22 -0.01 -8.33 -9.07
C PRO A 22 0.20 -6.87 -9.51
N GLN A 23 -0.72 -5.99 -9.12
CA GLN A 23 -0.73 -4.56 -9.41
C GLN A 23 0.20 -3.72 -8.52
N VAL A 24 0.89 -4.31 -7.55
CA VAL A 24 1.87 -3.63 -6.69
C VAL A 24 3.28 -4.03 -7.13
N VAL A 25 4.14 -3.02 -7.34
CA VAL A 25 5.58 -3.22 -7.59
C VAL A 25 6.32 -3.42 -6.26
N GLY A 26 5.95 -2.63 -5.26
CA GLY A 26 6.50 -2.72 -3.90
C GLY A 26 5.98 -1.60 -3.00
N THR A 27 6.43 -1.62 -1.74
CA THR A 27 6.06 -0.62 -0.74
C THR A 27 7.30 0.01 -0.08
N ILE A 28 7.16 1.26 0.38
CA ILE A 28 8.09 1.90 1.32
C ILE A 28 7.26 2.42 2.49
N ALA A 29 7.59 1.97 3.70
CA ALA A 29 6.95 2.43 4.93
C ALA A 29 7.85 3.44 5.66
N GLY A 30 7.23 4.52 6.14
CA GLY A 30 7.76 5.37 7.19
C GLY A 30 7.19 4.97 8.56
N ASP A 31 6.84 5.95 9.40
CA ASP A 31 6.20 5.71 10.70
C ASP A 31 4.68 5.49 10.57
N ASP A 32 3.99 6.42 9.91
CA ASP A 32 2.52 6.46 9.82
C ASP A 32 1.99 6.53 8.37
N THR A 33 2.90 6.38 7.40
CA THR A 33 2.64 6.58 5.98
C THR A 33 3.34 5.51 5.15
N ILE A 34 2.62 4.98 4.15
CA ILE A 34 3.14 4.00 3.19
C ILE A 34 3.01 4.56 1.77
N LEU A 35 4.12 4.57 1.04
CA LEU A 35 4.13 4.72 -0.41
C LEU A 35 3.98 3.34 -1.05
N VAL A 36 2.91 3.14 -1.81
CA VAL A 36 2.67 1.93 -2.59
C VAL A 36 2.89 2.26 -4.06
N VAL A 37 3.80 1.56 -4.72
CA VAL A 37 4.14 1.79 -6.13
C VAL A 37 3.25 0.89 -7.00
N ALA A 38 2.45 1.52 -7.85
CA ALA A 38 1.59 0.82 -8.79
C ALA A 38 2.39 0.21 -9.94
N ARG A 39 2.02 -1.00 -10.35
CA ARG A 39 2.51 -1.61 -11.58
C ARG A 39 1.66 -1.11 -12.73
N GLU A 40 2.30 -0.60 -13.79
CA GLU A 40 1.60 -0.26 -15.01
C GLU A 40 0.83 -1.47 -15.57
N PRO A 41 -0.40 -1.28 -16.10
CA PRO A 41 -1.08 0.00 -16.35
C PRO A 41 -1.91 0.52 -15.16
N THR A 42 -1.88 -0.14 -13.99
CA THR A 42 -2.65 0.29 -12.84
C THR A 42 -2.16 1.65 -12.34
N THR A 43 -3.08 2.58 -12.15
CA THR A 43 -2.77 3.91 -11.62
C THR A 43 -2.78 3.91 -10.09
N GLY A 44 -2.11 4.89 -9.48
CA GLY A 44 -2.14 5.07 -8.03
C GLY A 44 -3.56 5.32 -7.49
N ALA A 45 -4.45 5.96 -8.26
CA ALA A 45 -5.84 6.19 -7.87
C ALA A 45 -6.66 4.90 -7.83
N GLN A 46 -6.47 4.00 -8.80
CA GLN A 46 -7.10 2.67 -8.81
C GLN A 46 -6.62 1.82 -7.63
N LEU A 47 -5.32 1.84 -7.33
CA LEU A 47 -4.78 1.15 -6.15
C LEU A 47 -5.36 1.70 -4.85
N ALA A 48 -5.46 3.03 -4.71
CA ALA A 48 -6.06 3.66 -3.54
C ALA A 48 -7.52 3.23 -3.36
N GLY A 49 -8.33 3.27 -4.44
CA GLY A 49 -9.72 2.82 -4.39
C GLY A 49 -9.87 1.34 -4.03
N MET A 50 -8.96 0.47 -4.50
CA MET A 50 -8.93 -0.93 -4.11
C MET A 50 -8.71 -1.10 -2.60
N PHE A 51 -7.75 -0.38 -2.00
CA PHE A 51 -7.52 -0.45 -0.55
C PHE A 51 -8.69 0.12 0.27
N GLU A 52 -9.33 1.20 -0.19
CA GLU A 52 -10.53 1.75 0.48
C GLU A 52 -11.70 0.76 0.46
N ASN A 53 -11.86 -0.03 -0.60
CA ASN A 53 -12.94 -1.03 -0.69
C ASN A 53 -12.72 -2.27 0.21
N LEU A 54 -11.52 -2.45 0.76
CA LEU A 54 -11.18 -3.55 1.68
C LEU A 54 -11.24 -3.13 3.15
N ARG A 55 -11.48 -1.85 3.41
CA ARG A 55 -11.53 -1.26 4.75
C ARG A 55 -12.90 -1.46 5.39
#